data_AF-A0A3M1D624-F1
#
_entry.id   AF-A0A3M1D624-F1
#
_cell.length_a   1.000
_cell.length_b   1.000
_cell.length_c   1.000
_cell.angle_alpha   90.00
_cell.angle_beta   90.00
_cell.angle_gamma   90.00
#
_symmetry.space_group_name_H-M   'P 1'
#
loop_
_entity.id
_entity.type
_entity.pdbx_description
1 polymer ?
#
loop_
_entity_poly.entity_id
_entity_poly.type
_entity_poly.pdbx_seq_one_letter_code
_entity_poly.pdbx_strand_id
1 'polypeptide(L)'
;MLLVAGLALALFAGTLSNPLIGDDVIVVHHYSHAYSPSWIPQYFTAASDMVFPPSLKDKLKAGTTRVAMYRPLLLTSLAFDYNLWGKNAAGWRLTNLLLHLAVCVLVLVLARRLLGSEKKALVAALVFTAHPVHTEAVNTLLGGRSGLLSALFVLLALLLHLRAERSAGRRLWARETVSALVLLLGLLSKENAVVMPPLALVFDVTLRNQKLRRTLLRISPHLVVLALYAAVHLYVSGRVAPAGRDLLFGNLGGFRITLALLALQALYLRLALVPWPLRWQVCYESFPWDCPIWLQVTAAATFAGLLGLSAYLLLKKFRRGTVPFWAVACIAFYLCLVPVSHMVPHLVLFAERFLYLPSLAVCLAAGA
;
A
#
# COMPACT_ATOMS: atom_id res chain seq x y z
N MET A 1 12.10 -17.01 -10.81
CA MET A 1 10.79 -16.64 -11.39
C MET A 1 9.81 -17.80 -11.28
N LEU A 2 10.09 -18.97 -11.88
CA LEU A 2 9.22 -20.15 -11.78
C LEU A 2 8.92 -20.59 -10.34
N LEU A 3 9.94 -20.62 -9.46
CA LEU A 3 9.74 -20.96 -8.04
C LEU A 3 8.79 -20.00 -7.31
N VAL A 4 8.93 -18.69 -7.56
CA VAL A 4 8.05 -17.65 -6.99
C VAL A 4 6.61 -17.83 -7.49
N ALA A 5 6.45 -18.07 -8.79
CA ALA A 5 5.13 -18.28 -9.38
C ALA A 5 4.47 -19.58 -8.87
N GLY A 6 5.23 -20.68 -8.84
CA GLY A 6 4.76 -21.97 -8.34
C GLY A 6 4.33 -21.90 -6.88
N LEU A 7 5.08 -21.20 -6.03
CA LEU A 7 4.73 -21.02 -4.61
C LEU A 7 3.44 -20.20 -4.43
N ALA A 8 3.30 -19.07 -5.12
CA ALA A 8 2.08 -18.27 -5.07
C ALA A 8 0.85 -19.06 -5.54
N LEU A 9 0.97 -19.82 -6.63
CA LEU A 9 -0.12 -20.68 -7.10
C LEU A 9 -0.45 -21.76 -6.07
N ALA A 10 0.55 -22.43 -5.49
CA ALA A 10 0.33 -23.46 -4.49
C ALA A 10 -0.39 -22.93 -3.23
N LEU A 11 -0.09 -21.70 -2.81
CA LEU A 11 -0.69 -21.09 -1.61
C LEU A 11 -2.10 -20.54 -1.84
N PHE A 12 -2.38 -19.99 -3.03
CA PHE A 12 -3.61 -19.24 -3.28
C PHE A 12 -4.58 -19.90 -4.26
N ALA A 13 -4.20 -20.94 -5.00
CA ALA A 13 -5.13 -21.59 -5.94
C ALA A 13 -6.38 -22.15 -5.24
N GLY A 14 -6.23 -22.67 -4.02
CA GLY A 14 -7.35 -23.19 -3.22
C GLY A 14 -8.36 -22.12 -2.81
N THR A 15 -8.01 -20.83 -2.86
CA THR A 15 -8.95 -19.75 -2.47
C THR A 15 -9.88 -19.33 -3.61
N LEU A 16 -9.61 -19.76 -4.84
CA LEU A 16 -10.43 -19.42 -6.01
C LEU A 16 -11.88 -19.93 -5.86
N SER A 17 -12.07 -21.10 -5.24
CA SER A 17 -13.38 -21.72 -5.00
C SER A 17 -14.15 -21.16 -3.80
N ASN A 18 -13.57 -20.24 -3.03
CA ASN A 18 -14.22 -19.75 -1.80
C ASN A 18 -15.43 -18.84 -2.13
N PRO A 19 -16.45 -18.76 -1.25
CA PRO A 19 -17.55 -17.81 -1.42
C PRO A 19 -17.07 -16.37 -1.24
N LEU A 20 -17.78 -15.40 -1.85
CA LEU A 20 -17.53 -13.96 -1.62
C LEU A 20 -17.78 -13.61 -0.14
N ILE A 21 -17.00 -12.67 0.40
CA ILE A 21 -17.07 -12.25 1.80
C ILE A 21 -17.16 -10.73 1.91
N GLY A 22 -17.88 -10.23 2.93
CA GLY A 22 -17.89 -8.80 3.27
C GLY A 22 -18.35 -7.87 2.14
N ASP A 23 -17.55 -6.85 1.87
CA ASP A 23 -17.79 -5.82 0.84
C ASP A 23 -17.74 -6.39 -0.60
N ASP A 24 -17.10 -7.53 -0.81
CA ASP A 24 -17.02 -8.17 -2.12
C ASP A 24 -18.40 -8.61 -2.64
N VAL A 25 -19.30 -9.04 -1.76
CA VAL A 25 -20.69 -9.39 -2.12
C VAL A 25 -21.42 -8.17 -2.67
N ILE A 26 -21.19 -7.02 -2.04
CA ILE A 26 -21.82 -5.77 -2.44
C ILE A 26 -21.30 -5.35 -3.82
N VAL A 27 -19.98 -5.35 -3.99
CA VAL A 27 -19.30 -5.02 -5.26
C VAL A 27 -19.82 -5.88 -6.41
N VAL A 28 -19.82 -7.19 -6.26
CA VAL A 28 -20.15 -8.12 -7.37
C VAL A 28 -21.66 -8.16 -7.66
N HIS A 29 -22.50 -8.19 -6.63
CA HIS A 29 -23.94 -8.40 -6.82
C HIS A 29 -24.75 -7.11 -6.95
N HIS A 30 -24.42 -6.06 -6.19
CA HIS A 30 -25.26 -4.86 -6.07
C HIS A 30 -24.82 -3.72 -7.00
N TYR A 31 -23.55 -3.68 -7.42
CA TYR A 31 -23.01 -2.59 -8.26
C TYR A 31 -22.71 -3.00 -9.70
N SER A 32 -23.28 -4.12 -10.16
CA SER A 32 -23.11 -4.63 -11.53
C SER A 32 -23.34 -3.58 -12.64
N HIS A 33 -24.28 -2.64 -12.46
CA HIS A 33 -24.53 -1.55 -13.42
C HIS A 33 -23.39 -0.52 -13.51
N ALA A 34 -22.64 -0.33 -12.42
CA ALA A 34 -21.54 0.62 -12.33
C ALA A 34 -20.25 0.10 -12.98
N TYR A 35 -20.25 -1.11 -13.54
CA TYR A 35 -19.09 -1.78 -14.14
C TYR A 35 -19.21 -2.01 -15.66
N SER A 36 -20.18 -1.34 -16.31
CA SER A 36 -20.23 -1.31 -17.78
C SER A 36 -19.10 -0.45 -18.35
N PRO A 37 -18.45 -0.85 -19.47
CA PRO A 37 -17.42 -0.04 -20.14
C PRO A 37 -17.84 1.40 -20.48
N SER A 38 -19.14 1.63 -20.65
CA SER A 38 -19.70 2.97 -20.89
C SER A 38 -19.48 3.95 -19.74
N TRP A 39 -19.24 3.45 -18.53
CA TRP A 39 -18.99 4.27 -17.33
C TRP A 39 -17.51 4.65 -17.15
N ILE A 40 -16.59 4.11 -17.95
CA ILE A 40 -15.15 4.38 -17.82
C ILE A 40 -14.83 5.87 -17.84
N PRO A 41 -15.36 6.70 -18.78
CA PRO A 41 -15.09 8.14 -18.74
C PRO A 41 -15.55 8.81 -17.45
N GLN A 42 -16.66 8.36 -16.88
CA GLN A 42 -17.25 8.95 -15.66
C GLN A 42 -16.41 8.69 -14.43
N TYR A 43 -15.67 7.57 -14.39
CA TYR A 43 -14.73 7.26 -13.31
C TYR A 43 -13.67 8.35 -13.14
N PHE A 44 -13.25 8.99 -14.24
CA PHE A 44 -12.20 10.02 -14.25
C PHE A 44 -12.72 11.44 -14.04
N THR A 45 -14.02 11.69 -14.23
CA THR A 45 -14.61 13.03 -14.14
C THR A 45 -15.43 13.26 -12.88
N ALA A 46 -15.94 12.19 -12.27
CA ALA A 46 -16.73 12.27 -11.05
C ALA A 46 -16.01 11.54 -9.92
N ALA A 47 -16.15 12.07 -8.71
CA ALA A 47 -15.81 11.29 -7.53
C ALA A 47 -16.81 10.13 -7.50
N SER A 48 -16.34 8.93 -7.82
CA SER A 48 -17.20 7.76 -7.80
C SER A 48 -17.65 7.53 -6.36
N ASP A 49 -18.95 7.58 -6.13
CA ASP A 49 -19.59 7.17 -4.88
C ASP A 49 -19.45 5.66 -4.74
N MET A 50 -18.26 5.17 -4.40
CA MET A 50 -18.07 3.78 -4.05
C MET A 50 -18.64 3.52 -2.65
N VAL A 51 -19.91 3.13 -2.67
CA VAL A 51 -20.53 2.09 -1.84
C VAL A 51 -20.56 2.32 -0.33
N PHE A 52 -21.68 2.90 0.12
CA PHE A 52 -22.30 2.45 1.37
C PHE A 52 -23.67 1.83 1.05
N PRO A 53 -24.05 0.73 1.72
CA PRO A 53 -25.42 0.24 1.63
C PRO A 53 -26.41 1.36 2.01
N PRO A 54 -27.63 1.39 1.44
CA PRO A 54 -28.64 2.39 1.82
C PRO A 54 -28.83 2.50 3.34
N SER A 55 -28.73 1.38 4.05
CA SER A 55 -28.79 1.31 5.52
C SER A 55 -27.67 2.07 6.26
N LEU A 56 -26.51 2.31 5.64
CA LEU A 56 -25.49 3.22 6.17
C LEU A 56 -25.71 4.66 5.71
N LYS A 57 -26.33 4.89 4.54
CA LYS A 57 -26.75 6.24 4.11
C LYS A 57 -27.77 6.84 5.07
N ASP A 58 -28.64 6.02 5.65
CA ASP A 58 -29.63 6.45 6.63
C ASP A 58 -29.01 6.77 8.02
N LYS A 59 -27.91 6.10 8.37
CA LYS A 59 -27.15 6.37 9.62
C LYS A 59 -26.17 7.54 9.49
N LEU A 60 -25.75 7.86 8.27
CA LEU A 60 -24.89 9.00 7.95
C LEU A 60 -25.79 10.20 7.63
N LYS A 61 -26.12 11.01 8.65
CA LYS A 61 -26.95 12.23 8.54
C LYS A 61 -26.77 12.95 7.19
N ALA A 62 -27.89 13.28 6.55
CA ALA A 62 -27.95 14.06 5.30
C ALA A 62 -26.98 15.27 5.36
N GLY A 63 -25.82 15.13 4.71
CA GLY A 63 -24.70 16.08 4.78
C GLY A 63 -23.31 15.43 4.88
N THR A 64 -23.18 14.18 5.35
CA THR A 64 -21.93 13.41 5.38
C THR A 64 -21.82 12.32 4.31
N THR A 65 -22.76 12.29 3.36
CA THR A 65 -22.98 11.22 2.37
C THR A 65 -21.88 11.04 1.30
N ARG A 66 -20.82 11.85 1.30
CA ARG A 66 -19.74 11.75 0.31
C ARG A 66 -18.44 11.32 0.96
N VAL A 67 -18.19 10.01 0.98
CA VAL A 67 -16.82 9.49 1.03
C VAL A 67 -16.40 9.25 -0.42
N ALA A 68 -16.27 10.36 -1.12
CA ALA A 68 -15.79 10.41 -2.49
C ALA A 68 -14.34 9.91 -2.52
N MET A 69 -14.11 8.68 -3.00
CA MET A 69 -12.77 8.18 -3.26
C MET A 69 -12.47 8.29 -4.75
N TYR A 70 -11.58 9.20 -5.14
CA TYR A 70 -11.12 9.32 -6.52
C TYR A 70 -10.09 8.23 -6.86
N ARG A 71 -10.57 7.09 -7.35
CA ARG A 71 -9.74 5.92 -7.74
C ARG A 71 -10.14 5.35 -9.11
N PRO A 72 -10.08 6.13 -10.20
CA PRO A 72 -10.61 5.73 -11.51
C PRO A 72 -9.98 4.45 -12.08
N LEU A 73 -8.69 4.21 -11.83
CA LEU A 73 -8.02 3.03 -12.39
C LEU A 73 -8.47 1.75 -11.68
N LEU A 74 -8.76 1.84 -10.37
CA LEU A 74 -9.38 0.75 -9.63
C LEU A 74 -10.75 0.40 -10.24
N LEU A 75 -11.61 1.39 -10.44
CA LEU A 75 -12.94 1.19 -11.03
C LEU A 75 -12.86 0.57 -12.42
N THR A 76 -11.96 1.10 -13.24
CA THR A 76 -11.71 0.60 -14.58
C THR A 76 -11.29 -0.87 -14.54
N SER A 77 -10.38 -1.24 -13.63
CA SER A 77 -9.98 -2.65 -13.43
C SER A 77 -11.13 -3.55 -13.02
N LEU A 78 -12.02 -3.08 -12.14
CA LEU A 78 -13.19 -3.86 -11.70
C LEU A 78 -14.24 -3.97 -12.83
N ALA A 79 -14.38 -2.93 -13.67
CA ALA A 79 -15.23 -2.95 -14.86
C ALA A 79 -14.77 -3.99 -15.88
N PHE A 80 -13.46 -4.10 -16.10
CA PHE A 80 -12.88 -5.15 -16.93
C PHE A 80 -13.13 -6.55 -16.35
N ASP A 81 -12.93 -6.74 -15.05
CA ASP A 81 -13.23 -8.03 -14.39
C ASP A 81 -14.71 -8.41 -14.50
N TYR A 82 -15.63 -7.46 -14.30
CA TYR A 82 -17.06 -7.72 -14.47
C TYR A 82 -17.42 -8.09 -15.90
N ASN A 83 -16.81 -7.44 -16.90
CA ASN A 83 -17.07 -7.76 -18.30
C ASN A 83 -16.54 -9.15 -18.70
N LEU A 84 -15.39 -9.56 -18.15
CA LEU A 84 -14.76 -10.84 -18.46
C LEU A 84 -15.37 -12.02 -17.68
N TRP A 85 -15.68 -11.81 -16.40
CA TRP A 85 -16.05 -12.88 -15.46
C TRP A 85 -17.50 -12.80 -14.98
N GLY A 86 -18.21 -11.70 -15.25
CA GLY A 86 -19.52 -11.43 -14.70
C GLY A 86 -19.51 -11.49 -13.17
N LYS A 87 -20.44 -12.27 -12.60
CA LYS A 87 -20.56 -12.48 -11.14
C LYS A 87 -19.70 -13.64 -10.62
N ASN A 88 -18.85 -14.25 -11.44
CA ASN A 88 -18.03 -15.39 -11.03
C ASN A 88 -16.86 -14.95 -10.13
N ALA A 89 -17.02 -15.16 -8.82
CA ALA A 89 -16.02 -14.83 -7.80
C ALA A 89 -14.62 -15.39 -8.08
N ALA A 90 -14.53 -16.59 -8.67
CA ALA A 90 -13.25 -17.22 -8.97
C ALA A 90 -12.44 -16.40 -10.00
N GLY A 91 -13.11 -15.82 -11.00
CA GLY A 91 -12.47 -14.98 -12.01
C GLY A 91 -11.88 -13.69 -11.44
N TRP A 92 -12.63 -13.02 -10.55
CA TRP A 92 -12.15 -11.81 -9.87
C TRP A 92 -10.93 -12.08 -9.00
N ARG A 93 -10.94 -13.20 -8.25
CA ARG A 93 -9.79 -13.63 -7.45
C ARG A 93 -8.61 -14.08 -8.30
N LEU A 94 -8.86 -14.71 -9.44
CA LEU A 94 -7.80 -15.06 -10.39
C LEU A 94 -7.06 -13.81 -10.85
N THR A 95 -7.77 -12.74 -11.22
CA THR A 95 -7.11 -11.47 -11.56
C THR A 95 -6.29 -10.93 -10.37
N ASN A 96 -6.77 -11.04 -9.12
CA ASN A 96 -5.99 -10.63 -7.93
C ASN A 96 -4.72 -11.48 -7.76
N LEU A 97 -4.83 -12.80 -7.92
CA LEU A 97 -3.69 -13.71 -7.86
C LEU A 97 -2.65 -13.39 -8.94
N LEU A 98 -3.09 -13.08 -10.16
CA LEU A 98 -2.21 -12.64 -11.25
C LEU A 98 -1.50 -11.32 -10.93
N LEU A 99 -2.20 -10.35 -10.33
CA LEU A 99 -1.56 -9.12 -9.84
C LEU A 99 -0.53 -9.40 -8.74
N HIS A 100 -0.87 -10.27 -7.77
CA HIS A 100 0.05 -10.68 -6.72
C HIS A 100 1.30 -11.35 -7.28
N LEU A 101 1.15 -12.27 -8.23
CA LEU A 101 2.24 -12.91 -8.96
C LEU A 101 3.15 -11.87 -9.65
N ALA A 102 2.56 -10.90 -10.35
CA ALA A 102 3.30 -9.83 -10.99
C ALA A 102 4.09 -9.00 -9.96
N VAL A 103 3.47 -8.64 -8.83
CA VAL A 103 4.16 -7.96 -7.72
C VAL A 103 5.32 -8.81 -7.20
N CYS A 104 5.13 -10.10 -6.90
CA CYS A 104 6.19 -10.98 -6.40
C CYS A 104 7.38 -11.09 -7.37
N VAL A 105 7.11 -11.09 -8.69
CA VAL A 105 8.17 -11.02 -9.71
C VAL A 105 8.91 -9.68 -9.66
N LEU A 106 8.19 -8.56 -9.51
CA LEU A 106 8.83 -7.24 -9.34
C LEU A 106 9.66 -7.16 -8.06
N VAL A 107 9.21 -7.78 -6.96
CA VAL A 107 9.97 -7.90 -5.70
C VAL A 107 11.27 -8.65 -5.93
N LEU A 108 11.25 -9.79 -6.65
CA LEU A 108 12.46 -10.52 -7.01
C LEU A 108 13.43 -9.66 -7.83
N VAL A 109 12.92 -8.92 -8.83
CA VAL A 109 13.74 -8.03 -9.66
C VAL A 109 14.33 -6.88 -8.84
N LEU A 110 13.55 -6.29 -7.93
CA LEU A 110 14.00 -5.24 -7.01
C LEU A 110 15.07 -5.77 -6.05
N ALA A 111 14.84 -6.94 -5.45
CA ALA A 111 15.75 -7.56 -4.51
C ALA A 111 17.10 -7.92 -5.16
N ARG A 112 17.11 -8.47 -6.38
CA ARG A 112 18.34 -8.70 -7.16
C ARG A 112 19.14 -7.43 -7.30
N ARG A 113 18.43 -6.33 -7.58
CA ARG A 113 19.04 -5.03 -7.80
C ARG A 113 19.61 -4.44 -6.52
N LEU A 114 18.88 -4.51 -5.41
CA LEU A 114 19.28 -3.92 -4.13
C LEU A 114 20.31 -4.76 -3.37
N LEU A 115 20.17 -6.09 -3.37
CA LEU A 115 20.98 -7.01 -2.57
C LEU A 115 22.21 -7.58 -3.31
N GLY A 116 22.23 -7.49 -4.65
CA GLY A 116 23.38 -7.91 -5.46
C GLY A 116 23.66 -9.41 -5.47
N SER A 117 22.76 -10.25 -4.92
CA SER A 117 22.91 -11.71 -4.86
C SER A 117 21.60 -12.40 -5.24
N GLU A 118 21.69 -13.36 -6.15
CA GLU A 118 20.52 -14.13 -6.61
C GLU A 118 19.88 -14.93 -5.46
N LYS A 119 20.69 -15.53 -4.60
CA LYS A 119 20.20 -16.27 -3.42
C LYS A 119 19.46 -15.35 -2.46
N LYS A 120 20.05 -14.20 -2.12
CA LYS A 120 19.43 -13.20 -1.23
C LYS A 120 18.11 -12.68 -1.81
N ALA A 121 18.10 -12.39 -3.11
CA ALA A 121 16.91 -11.93 -3.81
C ALA A 121 15.80 -12.98 -3.87
N LEU A 122 16.16 -14.25 -4.08
CA LEU A 122 15.23 -15.36 -4.08
C LEU A 122 14.62 -15.56 -2.68
N VAL A 123 15.42 -15.51 -1.61
CA VAL A 123 14.93 -15.58 -0.23
C VAL A 123 13.94 -14.44 0.04
N ALA A 124 14.30 -13.20 -0.26
CA ALA A 124 13.42 -12.05 -0.07
C ALA A 124 12.08 -12.21 -0.83
N ALA A 125 12.13 -12.66 -2.09
CA ALA A 125 10.93 -12.85 -2.90
C ALA A 125 10.06 -14.02 -2.42
N LEU A 126 10.66 -15.14 -1.98
CA LEU A 126 9.92 -16.29 -1.46
C LEU A 126 9.25 -15.95 -0.12
N VAL A 127 9.97 -15.26 0.77
CA VAL A 127 9.41 -14.78 2.05
C VAL A 127 8.25 -13.82 1.80
N PHE A 128 8.39 -12.88 0.86
CA PHE A 128 7.29 -12.01 0.46
C PHE A 128 6.11 -12.81 -0.09
N THR A 129 6.36 -13.72 -1.04
CA THR A 129 5.30 -14.53 -1.67
C THR A 129 4.50 -15.35 -0.65
N ALA A 130 5.18 -15.93 0.35
CA ALA A 130 4.56 -16.75 1.37
C ALA A 130 4.06 -15.96 2.59
N HIS A 131 4.21 -14.63 2.61
CA HIS A 131 3.94 -13.86 3.81
C HIS A 131 2.43 -13.91 4.17
N PRO A 132 2.03 -14.45 5.33
CA PRO A 132 0.63 -14.70 5.64
C PRO A 132 -0.28 -13.46 5.63
N VAL A 133 0.25 -12.26 5.96
CA VAL A 133 -0.47 -10.97 5.89
C VAL A 133 -1.00 -10.62 4.49
N HIS A 134 -0.53 -11.31 3.43
CA HIS A 134 -1.04 -11.12 2.08
C HIS A 134 -2.39 -11.80 1.83
N THR A 135 -2.81 -12.70 2.72
CA THR A 135 -4.10 -13.43 2.60
C THR A 135 -5.27 -12.48 2.37
N GLU A 136 -5.34 -11.40 3.16
CA GLU A 136 -6.40 -10.40 3.01
C GLU A 136 -6.29 -9.65 1.67
N ALA A 137 -5.09 -9.23 1.29
CA ALA A 137 -4.85 -8.45 0.07
C ALA A 137 -5.15 -9.24 -1.21
N VAL A 138 -4.90 -10.56 -1.23
CA VAL A 138 -5.13 -11.41 -2.40
C VAL A 138 -6.58 -11.85 -2.49
N ASN A 139 -7.21 -12.18 -1.35
CA ASN A 139 -8.55 -12.78 -1.36
C ASN A 139 -9.70 -11.76 -1.35
N THR A 140 -9.45 -10.51 -0.96
CA THR A 140 -10.46 -9.44 -1.01
C THR A 140 -10.47 -8.74 -2.36
N LEU A 141 -11.66 -8.55 -2.93
CA LEU A 141 -11.79 -7.94 -4.24
C LEU A 141 -11.52 -6.44 -4.16
N LEU A 142 -12.35 -5.65 -3.49
CA LEU A 142 -12.21 -4.19 -3.55
C LEU A 142 -11.02 -3.66 -2.75
N GLY A 143 -10.96 -4.01 -1.47
CA GLY A 143 -9.89 -3.60 -0.56
C GLY A 143 -8.51 -4.07 -1.02
N GLY A 144 -8.42 -5.33 -1.45
CA GLY A 144 -7.21 -6.00 -1.94
C GLY A 144 -6.75 -5.51 -3.31
N ARG A 145 -7.64 -5.47 -4.32
CA ARG A 145 -7.33 -5.00 -5.69
C ARG A 145 -6.63 -3.64 -5.69
N SER A 146 -7.16 -2.69 -4.93
CA SER A 146 -6.58 -1.34 -4.83
C SER A 146 -5.14 -1.36 -4.30
N GLY A 147 -4.86 -2.22 -3.30
CA GLY A 147 -3.53 -2.39 -2.74
C GLY A 147 -2.56 -3.07 -3.71
N LEU A 148 -3.01 -4.13 -4.40
CA LEU A 148 -2.22 -4.88 -5.38
C LEU A 148 -1.82 -4.02 -6.58
N LEU A 149 -2.77 -3.27 -7.18
CA LEU A 149 -2.49 -2.36 -8.29
C LEU A 149 -1.52 -1.25 -7.88
N SER A 150 -1.75 -0.64 -6.71
CA SER A 150 -0.87 0.40 -6.18
C SER A 150 0.55 -0.14 -5.96
N ALA A 151 0.70 -1.30 -5.34
CA ALA A 151 2.00 -1.95 -5.14
C ALA A 151 2.71 -2.28 -6.46
N LEU A 152 1.98 -2.82 -7.45
CA LEU A 152 2.50 -3.12 -8.79
C LEU A 152 3.12 -1.86 -9.43
N PHE A 153 2.36 -0.77 -9.49
CA PHE A 153 2.80 0.46 -10.13
C PHE A 153 3.88 1.19 -9.32
N VAL A 154 3.84 1.16 -7.99
CA VAL A 154 4.92 1.69 -7.14
C VAL A 154 6.23 0.97 -7.41
N LEU A 155 6.22 -0.37 -7.44
CA LEU A 155 7.41 -1.16 -7.70
C LEU A 155 7.94 -0.97 -9.12
N LEU A 156 7.04 -0.91 -10.11
CA LEU A 156 7.43 -0.68 -11.50
C LEU A 156 8.06 0.72 -11.68
N ALA A 157 7.44 1.76 -11.13
CA ALA A 157 7.98 3.11 -11.13
C ALA A 157 9.34 3.14 -10.42
N LEU A 158 9.47 2.53 -9.25
CA LEU A 158 10.74 2.45 -8.52
C LEU A 158 11.84 1.73 -9.32
N LEU A 159 11.53 0.63 -10.00
CA LEU A 159 12.47 -0.09 -10.85
C LEU A 159 12.91 0.74 -12.07
N LEU A 160 11.98 1.49 -12.68
CA LEU A 160 12.25 2.43 -13.77
C LEU A 160 13.12 3.59 -13.31
N HIS A 161 12.81 4.20 -12.17
CA HIS A 161 13.61 5.24 -11.53
C HIS A 161 15.04 4.74 -11.29
N LEU A 162 15.21 3.60 -10.62
CA LEU A 162 16.53 3.00 -10.43
C LEU A 162 17.22 2.77 -11.79
N ARG A 163 16.50 2.38 -12.85
CA ARG A 163 17.08 2.12 -14.19
C ARG A 163 17.52 3.41 -14.89
N ALA A 164 16.86 4.52 -14.59
CA ALA A 164 17.20 5.84 -15.11
C ALA A 164 18.57 6.32 -14.63
N GLU A 165 19.06 5.86 -13.47
CA GLU A 165 20.41 6.16 -12.93
C GLU A 165 21.53 5.92 -13.96
N ARG A 166 21.38 4.91 -14.83
CA ARG A 166 22.35 4.58 -15.90
C ARG A 166 22.23 5.47 -17.13
N SER A 167 21.53 6.60 -17.06
CA SER A 167 21.30 7.51 -18.18
C SER A 167 21.65 8.94 -17.81
N ALA A 168 21.91 9.75 -18.83
CA ALA A 168 22.23 11.17 -18.71
C ALA A 168 21.43 12.00 -19.72
N GLY A 169 21.39 13.31 -19.50
CA GLY A 169 20.75 14.28 -20.39
C GLY A 169 19.28 13.96 -20.67
N ARG A 170 18.84 14.12 -21.92
CA ARG A 170 17.45 13.90 -22.36
C ARG A 170 16.93 12.50 -22.03
N ARG A 171 17.79 11.47 -22.10
CA ARG A 171 17.40 10.06 -21.84
C ARG A 171 17.09 9.81 -20.36
N LEU A 172 17.81 10.47 -19.45
CA LEU A 172 17.52 10.43 -18.03
C LEU A 172 16.11 10.97 -17.77
N TRP A 173 15.85 12.19 -18.23
CA TRP A 173 14.56 12.85 -18.03
C TRP A 173 13.40 12.08 -18.66
N ALA A 174 13.57 11.54 -19.86
CA ALA A 174 12.55 10.69 -20.48
C ALA A 174 12.20 9.46 -19.62
N ARG A 175 13.20 8.80 -19.02
CA ARG A 175 12.97 7.64 -18.14
C ARG A 175 12.32 8.02 -16.81
N GLU A 176 12.73 9.14 -16.22
CA GLU A 176 12.11 9.65 -14.98
C GLU A 176 10.66 10.10 -15.24
N THR A 177 10.35 10.67 -16.42
CA THR A 177 8.99 10.98 -16.84
C THR A 177 8.15 9.71 -17.00
N VAL A 178 8.66 8.68 -17.68
CA VAL A 178 7.95 7.39 -17.78
C VAL A 178 7.70 6.79 -16.40
N SER A 179 8.69 6.83 -15.51
CA SER A 179 8.54 6.41 -14.11
C SER A 179 7.44 7.20 -13.38
N ALA A 180 7.39 8.52 -13.56
CA ALA A 180 6.36 9.37 -12.96
C ALA A 180 4.96 9.10 -13.54
N LEU A 181 4.84 8.81 -14.83
CA LEU A 181 3.55 8.42 -15.44
C LEU A 181 3.08 7.05 -14.93
N VAL A 182 4.00 6.10 -14.71
CA VAL A 182 3.66 4.82 -14.05
C VAL A 182 3.22 5.05 -12.61
N LEU A 183 3.86 5.97 -11.88
CA LEU A 183 3.42 6.36 -10.54
C LEU A 183 1.99 6.94 -10.55
N LEU A 184 1.62 7.73 -11.57
CA LEU A 184 0.26 8.23 -11.72
C LEU A 184 -0.76 7.10 -11.76
N LEU A 185 -0.49 6.00 -12.47
CA LEU A 185 -1.36 4.81 -12.49
C LEU A 185 -1.51 4.20 -11.08
N GLY A 186 -0.43 4.19 -10.29
CA GLY A 186 -0.49 3.79 -8.89
C GLY A 186 -1.41 4.70 -8.06
N LEU A 187 -1.28 6.02 -8.21
CA LEU A 187 -2.09 7.01 -7.50
C LEU A 187 -3.57 6.93 -7.88
N LEU A 188 -3.87 6.74 -9.17
CA LEU A 188 -5.24 6.53 -9.68
C LEU A 188 -5.87 5.21 -9.23
N SER A 189 -5.07 4.28 -8.69
CA SER A 189 -5.53 3.02 -8.09
C SER A 189 -5.72 3.15 -6.58
N LYS A 190 -4.76 3.79 -5.91
CA LYS A 190 -4.76 4.07 -4.46
C LYS A 190 -3.75 5.15 -4.11
N GLU A 191 -4.16 6.08 -3.26
CA GLU A 191 -3.35 7.17 -2.71
C GLU A 191 -2.07 6.70 -2.00
N ASN A 192 -2.03 5.44 -1.54
CA ASN A 192 -0.84 4.81 -0.96
C ASN A 192 0.39 4.84 -1.90
N ALA A 193 0.21 5.03 -3.21
CA ALA A 193 1.32 5.12 -4.13
C ALA A 193 2.25 6.33 -3.89
N VAL A 194 1.80 7.32 -3.09
CA VAL A 194 2.60 8.48 -2.63
C VAL A 194 3.95 8.12 -2.01
N VAL A 195 4.13 6.87 -1.57
CA VAL A 195 5.36 6.37 -0.95
C VAL A 195 6.51 6.17 -1.93
N MET A 196 6.27 6.16 -3.24
CA MET A 196 7.31 5.90 -4.22
C MET A 196 8.46 6.94 -4.19
N PRO A 197 8.21 8.27 -4.24
CA PRO A 197 9.27 9.28 -4.11
C PRO A 197 10.15 9.15 -2.85
N PRO A 198 9.60 9.03 -1.62
CA PRO A 198 10.44 8.88 -0.44
C PRO A 198 11.18 7.53 -0.41
N LEU A 199 10.63 6.44 -0.95
CA LEU A 199 11.37 5.18 -1.12
C LEU A 199 12.57 5.33 -2.06
N ALA A 200 12.37 5.98 -3.21
CA ALA A 200 13.43 6.28 -4.16
C ALA A 200 14.53 7.13 -3.50
N LEU A 201 14.15 8.15 -2.73
CA LEU A 201 15.08 8.99 -1.97
C LEU A 201 15.93 8.17 -0.99
N VAL A 202 15.28 7.31 -0.19
CA VAL A 202 15.97 6.45 0.77
C VAL A 202 16.92 5.51 0.04
N PHE A 203 16.50 4.79 -0.99
CA PHE A 203 17.35 3.82 -1.67
C PHE A 203 18.52 4.47 -2.43
N ASP A 204 18.31 5.60 -3.08
CA ASP A 204 19.38 6.31 -3.78
C ASP A 204 20.44 6.85 -2.80
N VAL A 205 20.01 7.51 -1.72
CA VAL A 205 20.94 8.11 -0.75
C VAL A 205 21.60 7.03 0.11
N THR A 206 20.87 5.99 0.51
CA THR A 206 21.36 4.98 1.47
C THR A 206 22.02 3.77 0.81
N LEU A 207 21.48 3.23 -0.28
CA LEU A 207 22.01 2.01 -0.91
C LEU A 207 22.87 2.31 -2.15
N ARG A 208 22.65 3.44 -2.83
CA ARG A 208 23.43 3.84 -4.01
C ARG A 208 24.46 4.95 -3.78
N ASN A 209 24.51 5.51 -2.57
CA ASN A 209 25.41 6.62 -2.22
C ASN A 209 25.28 7.82 -3.16
N GLN A 210 24.08 8.05 -3.71
CA GLN A 210 23.82 9.22 -4.55
C GLN A 210 23.74 10.49 -3.69
N LYS A 211 24.17 11.63 -4.26
CA LYS A 211 24.05 12.93 -3.61
C LYS A 211 22.58 13.33 -3.50
N LEU A 212 22.16 13.79 -2.32
CA LEU A 212 20.78 14.23 -2.04
C LEU A 212 20.21 15.17 -3.12
N ARG A 213 20.97 16.21 -3.50
CA ARG A 213 20.56 17.17 -4.54
C ARG A 213 20.27 16.51 -5.88
N ARG A 214 21.08 15.53 -6.30
CA ARG A 214 20.89 14.79 -7.56
C ARG A 214 19.63 13.93 -7.49
N THR A 215 19.41 13.27 -6.36
CA THR A 215 18.22 12.45 -6.14
C THR A 215 16.94 13.29 -6.14
N LEU A 216 16.93 14.44 -5.46
CA LEU A 216 15.78 15.37 -5.48
C LEU A 216 15.46 15.86 -6.90
N LEU A 217 16.48 16.20 -7.70
CA LEU A 217 16.28 16.59 -9.10
C LEU A 217 15.68 15.46 -9.95
N ARG A 218 16.10 14.20 -9.73
CA ARG A 218 15.57 13.03 -10.45
C ARG A 218 14.14 12.67 -10.04
N ILE A 219 13.79 12.92 -8.78
CA ILE A 219 12.45 12.65 -8.25
C ILE A 219 11.46 13.78 -8.62
N SER A 220 11.94 14.95 -9.07
CA SER A 220 11.09 16.10 -9.40
C SER A 220 9.90 15.80 -10.34
N PRO A 221 9.99 14.96 -11.39
CA PRO A 221 8.83 14.63 -12.22
C PRO A 221 7.74 13.89 -11.43
N HIS A 222 8.14 13.07 -10.45
CA HIS A 222 7.22 12.35 -9.57
C HIS A 222 6.52 13.31 -8.60
N LEU A 223 7.22 14.33 -8.11
CA LEU A 223 6.63 15.37 -7.26
C LEU A 223 5.61 16.21 -8.03
N VAL A 224 5.89 16.51 -9.30
CA VAL A 224 4.93 17.19 -10.19
C VAL A 224 3.67 16.33 -10.37
N VAL A 225 3.83 15.05 -10.69
CA VAL A 225 2.69 14.12 -10.82
C VAL A 225 1.89 14.03 -9.50
N LEU A 226 2.58 13.95 -8.36
CA LEU A 226 1.93 13.91 -7.06
C LEU A 226 1.12 15.18 -6.78
N ALA A 227 1.69 16.35 -7.09
CA ALA A 227 1.00 17.64 -6.93
C ALA A 227 -0.21 17.75 -7.84
N LEU A 228 -0.11 17.31 -9.11
CA LEU A 228 -1.22 17.27 -10.05
C LEU A 228 -2.33 16.33 -9.59
N TYR A 229 -1.98 15.11 -9.17
CA TYR A 229 -2.94 14.16 -8.61
C TYR A 229 -3.63 14.73 -7.37
N ALA A 230 -2.87 15.35 -6.45
CA ALA A 230 -3.44 15.98 -5.26
C ALA A 230 -4.41 17.12 -5.63
N ALA A 231 -4.06 17.97 -6.60
CA ALA A 231 -4.95 19.04 -7.06
C ALA A 231 -6.26 18.49 -7.66
N VAL A 232 -6.17 17.47 -8.52
CA VAL A 232 -7.35 16.80 -9.09
C VAL A 232 -8.18 16.12 -8.00
N HIS A 233 -7.52 15.42 -7.08
CA HIS A 233 -8.19 14.76 -5.96
C HIS A 233 -8.94 15.77 -5.08
N LEU A 234 -8.34 16.93 -4.78
CA LEU A 234 -8.99 17.98 -4.00
C LEU A 234 -10.16 18.61 -4.75
N TYR A 235 -10.01 18.84 -6.06
CA TYR A 235 -11.07 19.38 -6.90
C TYR A 235 -12.28 18.44 -6.97
N VAL A 236 -12.02 17.13 -7.17
CA VAL A 236 -13.07 16.11 -7.34
C VAL A 236 -13.70 15.70 -6.01
N SER A 237 -12.90 15.43 -4.98
CA SER A 237 -13.39 14.96 -3.68
C SER A 237 -13.87 16.08 -2.77
N GLY A 238 -13.48 17.34 -3.04
CA GLY A 238 -13.80 18.51 -2.23
C GLY A 238 -13.17 18.51 -0.82
N ARG A 239 -12.34 17.52 -0.49
CA ARG A 239 -11.71 17.33 0.82
C ARG A 239 -10.34 16.66 0.66
N VAL A 240 -9.43 16.97 1.58
CA VAL A 240 -8.10 16.35 1.68
C VAL A 240 -8.19 14.91 2.23
N ALA A 241 -9.22 14.60 3.02
CA ALA A 241 -9.37 13.32 3.71
C ALA A 241 -10.85 12.93 3.90
N PRO A 242 -11.17 11.62 3.91
CA PRO A 242 -12.47 11.13 4.38
C PRO A 242 -12.77 11.62 5.80
N ALA A 243 -13.97 12.15 6.01
CA ALA A 243 -14.44 12.45 7.37
C ALA A 243 -14.61 11.12 8.13
N GLY A 244 -13.69 10.79 9.03
CA GLY A 244 -13.71 9.51 9.76
C GLY A 244 -13.22 9.53 11.19
N ARG A 245 -12.62 10.65 11.64
CA ARG A 245 -12.02 10.73 12.98
C ARG A 245 -13.09 10.61 14.08
N ASP A 246 -14.17 11.36 13.98
CA ASP A 246 -15.25 11.34 14.97
C ASP A 246 -16.03 10.01 14.94
N LEU A 247 -16.14 9.39 13.77
CA LEU A 247 -16.79 8.09 13.58
C LEU A 247 -16.00 6.93 14.20
N LEU A 248 -14.67 6.97 14.14
CA LEU A 248 -13.81 5.88 14.61
C LEU A 248 -13.40 6.01 16.08
N PHE A 249 -13.16 7.23 16.54
CA PHE A 249 -12.61 7.46 17.88
C PHE A 249 -13.65 7.98 18.89
N GLY A 250 -14.88 8.28 18.44
CA GLY A 250 -15.96 8.74 19.30
C GLY A 250 -15.52 9.90 20.20
N ASN A 251 -15.79 9.78 21.51
CA ASN A 251 -15.42 10.76 22.53
C ASN A 251 -14.08 10.45 23.24
N LEU A 252 -13.20 9.62 22.65
CA LEU A 252 -11.89 9.36 23.26
C LEU A 252 -11.08 10.65 23.39
N GLY A 253 -10.51 10.87 24.58
CA GLY A 253 -9.56 11.95 24.80
C GLY A 253 -8.36 11.83 23.85
N GLY A 254 -7.89 12.97 23.32
CA GLY A 254 -6.83 13.00 22.30
C GLY A 254 -5.57 12.23 22.67
N PHE A 255 -5.21 12.20 23.95
CA PHE A 255 -4.07 11.41 24.46
C PHE A 255 -4.24 9.89 24.19
N ARG A 256 -5.42 9.33 24.48
CA ARG A 256 -5.71 7.91 24.25
C ARG A 256 -5.70 7.57 22.76
N ILE A 257 -6.20 8.48 21.91
CA ILE A 257 -6.14 8.31 20.45
C ILE A 257 -4.68 8.25 20.00
N THR A 258 -3.84 9.18 20.42
CA THR A 258 -2.41 9.19 20.07
C THR A 258 -1.72 7.89 20.49
N LEU A 259 -1.96 7.43 21.71
CA LEU A 259 -1.41 6.17 22.21
C LEU A 259 -1.87 4.97 21.38
N ALA A 260 -3.17 4.90 21.06
CA ALA A 260 -3.73 3.85 20.22
C ALA A 260 -3.09 3.83 18.83
N LEU A 261 -2.90 5.00 18.21
CA LEU A 261 -2.29 5.11 16.88
C LEU A 261 -0.81 4.73 16.88
N LEU A 262 -0.06 5.05 17.94
CA LEU A 262 1.32 4.60 18.10
C LEU A 262 1.40 3.10 18.36
N ALA A 263 0.50 2.56 19.19
CA ALA A 263 0.40 1.13 19.45
C ALA A 263 0.07 0.34 18.17
N LEU A 264 -0.78 0.90 17.30
CA LEU A 264 -1.11 0.36 16.00
C LEU A 264 0.13 0.19 15.11
N GLN A 265 1.09 1.13 15.16
CA GLN A 265 2.33 1.01 14.38
C GLN A 265 3.18 -0.17 14.82
N ALA A 266 3.29 -0.40 16.13
CA ALA A 266 4.01 -1.54 16.67
C ALA A 266 3.29 -2.86 16.37
N LEU A 267 1.95 -2.86 16.38
CA LEU A 267 1.16 -4.02 15.99
C LEU A 267 1.41 -4.39 14.52
N TYR A 268 1.48 -3.40 13.62
CA TYR A 268 1.84 -3.65 12.22
C TYR A 268 3.25 -4.23 12.08
N LEU A 269 4.24 -3.70 12.83
CA LEU A 269 5.58 -4.29 12.83
C LEU A 269 5.56 -5.71 13.38
N ARG A 270 4.82 -5.97 14.46
CA ARG A 270 4.67 -7.31 15.04
C ARG A 270 4.10 -8.29 14.01
N LEU A 271 3.06 -7.91 13.29
CA LEU A 271 2.45 -8.76 12.26
C LEU A 271 3.34 -8.95 11.03
N ALA A 272 4.18 -7.98 10.70
CA ALA A 272 5.17 -8.11 9.63
C ALA A 272 6.33 -9.05 10.01
N LEU A 273 6.65 -9.21 11.31
CA LEU A 273 7.71 -10.11 11.77
C LEU A 273 7.18 -11.48 12.21
N VAL A 274 6.05 -11.49 12.90
CA VAL A 274 5.37 -12.66 13.48
C VAL A 274 3.88 -12.55 13.10
N PRO A 275 3.50 -13.09 11.93
CA PRO A 275 2.17 -12.97 11.35
C PRO A 275 1.17 -13.93 12.02
N TRP A 276 1.00 -13.81 13.35
CA TRP A 276 0.12 -14.66 14.13
C TRP A 276 -0.47 -13.94 15.37
N PRO A 277 -1.74 -14.17 15.74
CA PRO A 277 -2.79 -14.73 14.89
C PRO A 277 -3.23 -13.70 13.84
N LEU A 278 -3.48 -14.15 12.60
CA LEU A 278 -4.19 -13.35 11.61
C LEU A 278 -5.69 -13.41 11.89
N ARG A 279 -6.37 -12.27 11.84
CA ARG A 279 -7.78 -12.15 12.21
C ARG A 279 -8.49 -11.12 11.33
N TRP A 280 -9.45 -11.60 10.55
CA TRP A 280 -10.30 -10.80 9.67
C TRP A 280 -11.13 -9.73 10.41
N GLN A 281 -11.56 -9.98 11.65
CA GLN A 281 -12.60 -9.18 12.34
C GLN A 281 -12.18 -8.45 13.63
N VAL A 282 -11.07 -8.83 14.28
CA VAL A 282 -10.82 -8.42 15.67
C VAL A 282 -10.64 -6.90 15.88
N CYS A 283 -10.39 -6.12 14.84
CA CYS A 283 -10.09 -4.69 14.99
C CYS A 283 -11.23 -3.73 14.63
N TYR A 284 -12.39 -4.24 14.20
CA TYR A 284 -13.57 -3.37 14.04
C TYR A 284 -14.30 -3.11 15.36
N GLU A 285 -14.16 -4.00 16.35
CA GLU A 285 -15.00 -3.94 17.56
C GLU A 285 -14.20 -3.65 18.85
N SER A 286 -12.95 -4.13 18.97
CA SER A 286 -12.25 -4.14 20.28
C SER A 286 -11.02 -3.23 20.41
N PHE A 287 -10.35 -2.84 19.33
CA PHE A 287 -9.15 -2.00 19.39
C PHE A 287 -9.51 -0.53 19.13
N PRO A 288 -9.05 0.45 19.95
CA PRO A 288 -8.14 0.35 21.09
C PRO A 288 -8.83 0.14 22.46
N TRP A 289 -10.15 -0.06 22.47
CA TRP A 289 -11.02 -0.02 23.65
C TRP A 289 -10.69 -1.06 24.72
N ASP A 290 -10.36 -2.28 24.31
CA ASP A 290 -10.08 -3.42 25.20
C ASP A 290 -8.58 -3.62 25.47
N CYS A 291 -7.72 -2.79 24.91
CA CYS A 291 -6.26 -2.93 25.03
C CYS A 291 -5.72 -2.18 26.27
N PRO A 292 -5.05 -2.86 27.23
CA PRO A 292 -4.49 -2.21 28.40
C PRO A 292 -3.52 -1.08 28.03
N ILE A 293 -3.62 0.06 28.73
CA ILE A 293 -2.83 1.26 28.42
C ILE A 293 -1.32 1.00 28.47
N TRP A 294 -0.84 0.15 29.38
CA TRP A 294 0.59 -0.17 29.49
C TRP A 294 1.12 -0.88 28.23
N LEU A 295 0.30 -1.69 27.56
CA LEU A 295 0.67 -2.36 26.31
C LEU A 295 0.73 -1.34 25.16
N GLN A 296 -0.13 -0.33 25.18
CA GLN A 296 -0.08 0.77 24.23
C GLN A 296 1.17 1.64 24.44
N VAL A 297 1.55 1.91 25.70
CA VAL A 297 2.77 2.66 26.05
C VAL A 297 4.02 1.91 25.59
N THR A 298 4.13 0.60 25.89
CA THR A 298 5.30 -0.20 25.50
C THR A 298 5.44 -0.28 23.99
N ALA A 299 4.33 -0.52 23.28
CA ALA A 299 4.27 -0.50 21.83
C ALA A 299 4.74 0.84 21.24
N ALA A 300 4.25 1.96 21.78
CA ALA A 300 4.65 3.31 21.38
C ALA A 300 6.15 3.57 21.63
N ALA A 301 6.68 3.14 22.77
CA ALA A 301 8.09 3.27 23.10
C ALA A 301 8.98 2.42 22.19
N THR A 302 8.57 1.19 21.86
CA THR A 302 9.30 0.33 20.90
C THR A 302 9.32 0.95 19.50
N PHE A 303 8.18 1.48 19.05
CA PHE A 303 8.09 2.20 17.77
C PHE A 303 9.04 3.41 17.75
N ALA A 304 8.98 4.28 18.75
CA ALA A 304 9.83 5.46 18.85
C ALA A 304 11.32 5.11 18.93
N GLY A 305 11.67 4.07 19.70
CA GLY A 305 13.03 3.58 19.83
C GLY A 305 13.61 3.03 18.53
N LEU A 306 12.85 2.20 17.80
CA LEU A 306 13.28 1.64 16.51
C LEU A 306 13.43 2.71 15.43
N LEU A 307 12.48 3.65 15.37
CA LEU A 307 12.54 4.75 14.41
C LEU A 307 13.70 5.71 14.74
N GLY A 308 13.86 6.05 16.01
CA GLY A 308 14.96 6.89 16.49
C GLY A 308 16.34 6.26 16.25
N LEU A 309 16.49 4.96 16.52
CA LEU A 309 17.72 4.22 16.24
C LEU A 309 18.01 4.15 14.74
N SER A 310 17.00 3.86 13.92
CA SER A 310 17.16 3.81 12.46
C SER A 310 17.57 5.18 11.90
N ALA A 311 16.94 6.25 12.37
CA ALA A 311 17.28 7.63 12.01
C ALA A 311 18.71 7.98 12.47
N TYR A 312 19.09 7.62 13.70
CA TYR A 312 20.44 7.83 14.20
C TYR A 312 21.50 7.11 13.35
N LEU A 313 21.25 5.86 12.95
CA LEU A 313 22.16 5.10 12.10
C LEU A 313 22.26 5.70 10.68
N LEU A 314 21.16 6.21 10.13
CA LEU A 314 21.21 6.98 8.88
C LEU A 314 22.02 8.27 9.02
N LEU A 315 21.86 9.01 10.11
CA LEU A 315 22.65 10.22 10.37
C LEU A 315 24.14 9.89 10.53
N LYS A 316 24.45 8.77 11.18
CA LYS A 316 25.83 8.26 11.31
C LYS A 316 26.42 7.86 9.96
N LYS A 317 25.60 7.44 8.98
CA LYS A 317 26.03 7.22 7.60
C LYS A 317 26.73 8.44 7.01
N PHE A 318 26.10 9.60 7.16
CA PHE A 318 26.62 10.86 6.61
C PHE A 318 27.99 11.21 7.21
N ARG A 319 28.37 10.58 8.33
CA ARG A 319 29.68 10.72 8.97
C ARG A 319 30.65 9.56 8.72
N ARG A 320 30.18 8.31 8.56
CA ARG A 320 31.03 7.08 8.53
C ARG A 320 30.87 6.18 7.30
N GLY A 321 30.00 6.53 6.35
CA GLY A 321 29.91 5.90 5.02
C GLY A 321 29.07 4.63 4.91
N THR A 322 28.82 3.87 5.99
CA THR A 322 28.08 2.59 5.94
C THR A 322 26.83 2.61 6.82
N VAL A 323 25.75 1.96 6.32
CA VAL A 323 24.48 1.74 7.05
C VAL A 323 24.10 0.28 6.92
N PRO A 324 23.71 -0.40 8.01
CA PRO A 324 23.21 -1.75 7.92
C PRO A 324 21.86 -1.80 7.19
N PHE A 325 21.66 -2.82 6.34
CA PHE A 325 20.45 -2.91 5.50
C PHE A 325 19.15 -2.87 6.32
N TRP A 326 19.13 -3.46 7.51
CA TRP A 326 17.95 -3.46 8.38
C TRP A 326 17.50 -2.04 8.77
N ALA A 327 18.41 -1.06 8.92
CA ALA A 327 18.02 0.32 9.24
C ALA A 327 17.34 1.01 8.04
N VAL A 328 17.81 0.70 6.82
CA VAL A 328 17.15 1.14 5.58
C VAL A 328 15.78 0.49 5.45
N ALA A 329 15.68 -0.80 5.75
CA ALA A 329 14.42 -1.54 5.74
C ALA A 329 13.42 -1.01 6.79
N CYS A 330 13.84 -0.72 8.02
CA CYS A 330 12.97 -0.13 9.03
C CYS A 330 12.37 1.21 8.57
N ILE A 331 13.17 2.07 7.92
CA ILE A 331 12.68 3.36 7.41
C ILE A 331 11.76 3.15 6.20
N ALA A 332 12.12 2.27 5.28
CA ALA A 332 11.26 1.92 4.15
C ALA A 332 9.91 1.33 4.62
N PHE A 333 9.91 0.49 5.66
CA PHE A 333 8.71 -0.08 6.26
C PHE A 333 7.75 1.01 6.73
N TYR A 334 8.23 1.93 7.57
CA TYR A 334 7.39 2.98 8.12
C TYR A 334 6.99 4.02 7.07
N LEU A 335 7.85 4.34 6.10
CA LEU A 335 7.48 5.18 4.96
C LEU A 335 6.30 4.58 4.18
N CYS A 336 6.31 3.27 3.95
CA CYS A 336 5.19 2.57 3.31
C CYS A 336 3.94 2.53 4.19
N LEU A 337 4.08 2.59 5.51
CA LEU A 337 2.99 2.49 6.47
C LEU A 337 2.31 3.85 6.74
N VAL A 338 3.01 4.97 6.54
CA VAL A 338 2.49 6.33 6.78
C VAL A 338 1.10 6.60 6.14
N PRO A 339 0.83 6.23 4.87
CA PRO A 339 -0.49 6.49 4.26
C PRO A 339 -1.66 5.80 4.98
N VAL A 340 -1.38 4.72 5.70
CA VAL A 340 -2.35 3.86 6.39
C VAL A 340 -2.21 3.92 7.91
N SER A 341 -1.36 4.81 8.43
CA SER A 341 -1.08 4.95 9.86
C SER A 341 -2.04 5.87 10.62
N HIS A 342 -3.08 6.38 9.94
CA HIS A 342 -4.02 7.39 10.44
C HIS A 342 -3.38 8.77 10.72
N MET A 343 -2.19 9.06 10.18
CA MET A 343 -1.72 10.45 10.07
C MET A 343 -2.72 11.31 9.31
N VAL A 344 -3.38 10.71 8.33
CA VAL A 344 -4.63 11.19 7.73
C VAL A 344 -5.75 10.21 8.14
N PRO A 345 -6.75 10.64 8.91
CA PRO A 345 -7.83 9.75 9.34
C PRO A 345 -8.59 9.18 8.13
N HIS A 346 -8.85 7.88 8.16
CA HIS A 346 -9.65 7.17 7.16
C HIS A 346 -10.52 6.12 7.87
N LEU A 347 -11.59 5.64 7.22
CA LEU A 347 -12.67 4.87 7.87
C LEU A 347 -12.33 3.45 8.30
N VAL A 348 -11.11 2.98 8.05
CA VAL A 348 -10.68 1.62 8.41
C VAL A 348 -9.58 1.75 9.45
N LEU A 349 -9.88 1.41 10.71
CA LEU A 349 -8.89 1.55 11.79
C LEU A 349 -7.66 0.67 11.57
N PHE A 350 -7.90 -0.59 11.22
CA PHE A 350 -6.86 -1.58 11.01
C PHE A 350 -7.26 -2.58 9.94
N ALA A 351 -6.30 -2.97 9.10
CA ALA A 351 -6.45 -4.10 8.19
C ALA A 351 -5.07 -4.71 7.87
N GLU A 352 -5.00 -6.03 7.75
CA GLU A 352 -3.76 -6.75 7.40
C GLU A 352 -3.32 -6.40 5.98
N ARG A 353 -4.27 -6.16 5.06
CA ARG A 353 -4.00 -5.70 3.68
C ARG A 353 -3.19 -4.41 3.61
N PHE A 354 -3.16 -3.60 4.68
CA PHE A 354 -2.33 -2.41 4.75
C PHE A 354 -0.83 -2.71 4.87
N LEU A 355 -0.47 -3.92 5.33
CA LEU A 355 0.92 -4.40 5.37
C LEU A 355 1.43 -4.92 4.02
N TYR A 356 0.61 -4.99 2.99
CA TYR A 356 1.01 -5.57 1.71
C TYR A 356 2.28 -4.94 1.12
N LEU A 357 2.35 -3.60 1.05
CA LEU A 357 3.54 -2.90 0.59
C LEU A 357 4.60 -2.69 1.69
N PRO A 358 4.27 -2.35 2.96
CA PRO A 358 5.24 -2.27 4.04
C PRO A 358 6.07 -3.55 4.26
N SER A 359 5.44 -4.73 4.19
CA SER A 359 6.12 -6.03 4.38
C SER A 359 7.25 -6.28 3.38
N LEU A 360 7.26 -5.61 2.22
CA LEU A 360 8.39 -5.60 1.29
C LEU A 360 9.72 -5.33 2.00
N ALA A 361 9.75 -4.35 2.90
CA ALA A 361 10.97 -3.94 3.57
C ALA A 361 11.49 -5.03 4.52
N VAL A 362 10.59 -5.69 5.26
CA VAL A 362 10.92 -6.82 6.13
C VAL A 362 11.41 -8.01 5.31
N CYS A 363 10.76 -8.31 4.19
CA CYS A 363 11.15 -9.41 3.30
C CYS A 363 12.52 -9.16 2.65
N LEU A 364 12.81 -7.92 2.24
CA LEU A 364 14.13 -7.54 1.75
C LEU A 364 15.20 -7.68 2.86
N ALA A 365 14.88 -7.32 4.10
CA ALA A 365 15.79 -7.49 5.22
C ALA A 365 16.05 -8.96 5.57
N ALA A 366 15.05 -9.84 5.43
CA ALA A 366 15.20 -11.28 5.62
C ALA A 366 16.14 -11.92 4.57
N GLY A 367 16.23 -11.34 3.37
CA GLY A 367 17.17 -11.79 2.35
C GLY A 367 18.58 -11.20 2.46
N ALA A 368 18.72 -10.01 3.07
CA ALA A 368 19.96 -9.23 3.12
C ALA A 368 20.97 -9.83 4.12
#